data_AF-A0A2P8ND09-F1
#
_entry.id   AF-A0A2P8ND09-F1
#
_cell.length_a   1.000
_cell.length_b   1.000
_cell.length_c   1.000
_cell.angle_alpha   90.00
_cell.angle_beta   90.00
_cell.angle_gamma   90.00
#
_symmetry.space_group_name_H-M   'P 1'
#
loop_
_entity.id
_entity.type
_entity.pdbx_description
1 polymer ?
#
loop_
_entity_poly.entity_id
_entity_poly.type
_entity_poly.pdbx_seq_one_letter_code
_entity_poly.pdbx_strand_id
1 'polypeptide(L)'
;MLEKTAIQIKESDHVATATVELLPSETVIVSGIGNGRPLKVEERIPRGHKIALRDIAAQEEIHKYGEVIGIATKPISAGHWVHVHNCRGAKGRRFDTNHAQQQGD
;
A
#
# COMPACT_ATOMS: atom_id res chain seq x y z
N MET A 1 -25.63 -2.00 -9.40
CA MET A 1 -24.47 -2.59 -8.70
C MET A 1 -23.96 -1.56 -7.72
N LEU A 2 -23.64 -1.94 -6.47
CA LEU A 2 -22.95 -1.01 -5.56
C LEU A 2 -21.53 -0.76 -6.08
N GLU A 3 -21.08 0.47 -5.99
CA GLU A 3 -19.71 0.86 -6.29
C GLU A 3 -18.76 0.23 -5.26
N LYS A 4 -17.75 -0.52 -5.74
CA LYS A 4 -16.73 -1.11 -4.87
C LYS A 4 -15.72 -0.05 -4.49
N THR A 5 -15.44 0.10 -3.20
CA THR A 5 -14.55 1.16 -2.72
C THR A 5 -13.34 0.63 -1.95
N ALA A 6 -12.27 1.41 -1.98
CA ALA A 6 -11.13 1.29 -1.09
C ALA A 6 -10.81 2.66 -0.49
N ILE A 7 -10.62 2.74 0.82
CA ILE A 7 -10.45 4.03 1.50
C ILE A 7 -8.95 4.34 1.61
N GLN A 8 -8.54 5.47 1.04
CA GLN A 8 -7.24 6.12 1.28
C GLN A 8 -7.41 7.23 2.32
N ILE A 9 -6.52 7.30 3.31
CA ILE A 9 -6.67 8.22 4.45
C ILE A 9 -5.78 9.46 4.29
N LYS A 10 -4.53 9.29 3.86
CA LYS A 10 -3.58 10.38 3.58
C LYS A 10 -3.09 10.32 2.14
N GLU A 11 -2.75 11.48 1.58
CA GLU A 11 -2.17 11.57 0.22
C GLU A 11 -0.87 10.77 0.12
N SER A 12 -0.08 10.75 1.20
CA SER A 12 1.16 9.99 1.32
C SER A 12 0.96 8.48 1.47
N ASP A 13 -0.27 7.97 1.58
CA ASP A 13 -0.51 6.54 1.73
C ASP A 13 -0.16 5.80 0.42
N HIS A 14 0.58 4.70 0.54
CA HIS A 14 0.91 3.83 -0.60
C HIS A 14 -0.19 2.78 -0.84
N VAL A 15 -1.12 2.66 0.11
CA VAL A 15 -2.13 1.61 0.15
C VAL A 15 -3.48 2.16 0.61
N ALA A 16 -4.57 1.56 0.13
CA ALA A 16 -5.92 1.80 0.61
C ALA A 16 -6.52 0.55 1.26
N THR A 17 -7.58 0.70 2.06
CA THR A 17 -8.28 -0.44 2.67
C THR A 17 -9.52 -0.80 1.86
N ALA A 18 -9.59 -2.03 1.34
CA ALA A 18 -10.77 -2.52 0.63
C ALA A 18 -11.99 -2.57 1.56
N THR A 19 -13.10 -1.93 1.20
CA THR A 19 -14.34 -1.90 2.01
C THR A 19 -15.24 -3.11 1.74
N VAL A 20 -14.99 -3.79 0.63
CA VAL A 20 -15.64 -5.01 0.17
C VAL A 20 -14.58 -6.00 -0.35
N GLU A 21 -14.99 -7.21 -0.71
CA GLU A 21 -14.11 -8.12 -1.45
C GLU A 21 -13.92 -7.62 -2.89
N LEU A 22 -12.66 -7.61 -3.32
CA LEU A 22 -12.25 -7.24 -4.67
C LEU A 22 -11.75 -8.48 -5.40
N LEU A 23 -12.14 -8.62 -6.66
CA LEU A 23 -11.76 -9.72 -7.54
C LEU A 23 -10.89 -9.20 -8.69
N PRO A 24 -10.05 -10.05 -9.29
CA PRO A 24 -9.22 -9.66 -10.43
C PRO A 24 -10.05 -9.07 -11.58
N SER A 25 -9.48 -8.10 -12.30
CA SER A 25 -10.11 -7.38 -13.41
C SER A 25 -11.28 -6.46 -13.03
N GLU A 26 -11.62 -6.34 -11.75
CA GLU A 26 -12.56 -5.32 -11.30
C GLU A 26 -11.89 -3.94 -11.23
N THR A 27 -12.73 -2.91 -11.28
CA THR A 27 -12.32 -1.54 -10.92
C THR A 27 -12.84 -1.21 -9.54
N VAL A 28 -11.95 -0.77 -8.66
CA VAL A 28 -12.29 -0.22 -7.35
C VAL A 28 -12.14 1.30 -7.38
N ILE A 29 -13.06 2.00 -6.71
CA ILE A 29 -12.99 3.45 -6.54
C ILE A 29 -12.25 3.76 -5.26
N VAL A 30 -11.13 4.48 -5.37
CA VAL A 30 -10.35 4.93 -4.22
C VAL A 30 -11.02 6.17 -3.62
N SER A 31 -11.69 5.98 -2.48
CA SER A 31 -12.43 7.01 -1.75
C SER A 31 -11.61 7.62 -0.61
N GLY A 32 -12.21 8.52 0.17
CA GLY A 32 -11.50 9.34 1.15
C GLY A 32 -10.71 10.44 0.41
N ILE A 33 -9.42 10.57 0.71
CA ILE A 33 -8.56 11.56 0.02
C ILE A 33 -8.21 11.16 -1.42
N GLY A 34 -8.51 9.91 -1.81
CA GLY A 34 -8.33 9.44 -3.18
C GLY A 34 -9.30 10.04 -4.20
N ASN A 35 -10.27 10.84 -3.75
CA ASN A 35 -11.17 11.66 -4.58
C ASN A 35 -11.88 10.91 -5.72
N GLY A 36 -12.21 9.63 -5.51
CA GLY A 36 -12.94 8.83 -6.50
C GLY A 36 -12.06 8.27 -7.62
N ARG A 37 -10.73 8.30 -7.47
CA ARG A 37 -9.81 7.77 -8.47
C ARG A 37 -10.08 6.26 -8.72
N PRO A 38 -10.33 5.84 -9.98
CA PRO A 38 -10.45 4.42 -10.29
C PRO A 38 -9.10 3.72 -10.23
N LEU A 39 -9.09 2.48 -9.76
CA LEU A 39 -7.91 1.61 -9.71
C LEU A 39 -8.31 0.20 -10.16
N LYS A 40 -7.51 -0.39 -11.05
CA LYS A 40 -7.68 -1.78 -11.49
C LYS A 40 -7.21 -2.73 -10.39
N VAL A 41 -7.99 -3.78 -10.16
CA VAL A 41 -7.67 -4.84 -9.20
C VAL A 41 -6.99 -5.98 -9.96
N GLU A 42 -5.79 -6.34 -9.52
CA GLU A 42 -4.97 -7.35 -10.23
C GLU A 42 -5.07 -8.75 -9.61
N GLU A 43 -5.51 -8.85 -8.35
CA GLU A 43 -5.71 -10.13 -7.67
C GLU A 43 -6.90 -10.09 -6.68
N ARG A 44 -7.29 -11.25 -6.13
CA ARG A 44 -8.34 -11.28 -5.10
C ARG A 44 -7.86 -10.61 -3.82
N ILE A 45 -8.59 -9.59 -3.34
CA ILE A 45 -8.30 -8.88 -2.10
C ILE A 45 -9.49 -9.00 -1.15
N PRO A 46 -9.34 -9.67 0.01
CA PRO A 46 -10.44 -9.79 0.96
C PRO A 46 -10.79 -8.43 1.59
N ARG A 47 -12.06 -8.28 2.00
CA ARG A 47 -12.53 -7.10 2.72
C ARG A 47 -11.66 -6.78 3.94
N GLY A 48 -11.33 -5.51 4.13
CA GLY A 48 -10.52 -5.02 5.25
C GLY A 48 -9.01 -5.11 5.00
N HIS A 49 -8.57 -5.75 3.92
CA HIS A 49 -7.15 -5.80 3.57
C HIS A 49 -6.71 -4.64 2.68
N LYS A 50 -5.40 -4.55 2.46
CA LYS A 50 -4.74 -3.43 1.80
C LYS A 50 -4.57 -3.70 0.30
N ILE A 51 -4.94 -2.75 -0.53
CA ILE A 51 -4.63 -2.71 -1.97
C ILE A 51 -3.54 -1.66 -2.22
N ALA A 52 -2.54 -1.98 -3.04
CA ALA A 52 -1.49 -1.05 -3.44
C ALA A 52 -2.04 0.04 -4.38
N LEU A 53 -1.80 1.30 -4.06
CA LEU A 53 -2.27 2.46 -4.84
C LEU A 53 -1.32 2.84 -5.99
N ARG A 54 -0.11 2.31 -5.95
CA ARG A 54 0.98 2.51 -6.90
C ARG A 54 1.92 1.30 -6.84
N ASP A 55 2.87 1.26 -7.76
CA ASP A 55 3.99 0.33 -7.65
C ASP A 55 4.84 0.66 -6.41
N ILE A 56 5.24 -0.36 -5.68
CA ILE A 56 6.08 -0.32 -4.49
C ILE A 56 7.28 -1.25 -4.74
N ALA A 57 8.49 -0.70 -4.73
CA ALA A 57 9.71 -1.45 -4.94
C ALA A 57 10.03 -2.38 -3.76
N ALA A 58 10.85 -3.40 -4.00
CA ALA A 58 11.38 -4.20 -2.89
C ALA A 58 12.22 -3.32 -1.95
N GLN A 59 12.15 -3.60 -0.64
CA GLN A 59 12.76 -2.81 0.43
C GLN A 59 12.21 -1.39 0.60
N GLU A 60 11.20 -0.98 -0.17
CA GLU A 60 10.56 0.31 0.00
C GLU A 60 9.63 0.32 1.22
N GLU A 61 9.57 1.46 1.91
CA GLU A 61 8.63 1.70 3.00
C GLU A 61 7.19 1.76 2.49
N ILE A 62 6.29 1.12 3.23
CA ILE A 62 4.85 1.12 2.94
C ILE A 62 4.17 2.06 3.91
N HIS A 63 3.59 3.14 3.38
CA HIS A 63 2.91 4.14 4.18
C HIS A 63 1.41 3.87 4.25
N LYS A 64 0.85 4.00 5.45
CA LYS A 64 -0.60 4.03 5.70
C LYS A 64 -0.88 4.91 6.91
N TYR A 65 -1.94 5.71 6.84
CA TYR A 65 -2.28 6.72 7.85
C TYR A 65 -1.22 7.83 7.99
N GLY A 66 -0.39 8.05 6.95
CA GLY A 66 0.74 8.96 7.01
C GLY A 66 2.00 8.39 7.65
N GLU A 67 1.98 7.14 8.12
CA GLU A 67 3.08 6.51 8.85
C GLU A 67 3.61 5.28 8.13
N VAL A 68 4.90 4.95 8.35
CA VAL A 68 5.49 3.69 7.87
C VAL A 68 4.89 2.52 8.66
N ILE A 69 4.18 1.63 7.96
CA ILE A 69 3.58 0.43 8.58
C ILE A 69 4.40 -0.83 8.33
N GLY A 70 5.32 -0.80 7.38
CA GLY A 70 6.15 -1.94 7.01
C GLY A 70 7.04 -1.67 5.83
N ILE A 71 7.75 -2.70 5.40
CA ILE A 71 8.67 -2.67 4.26
C ILE A 71 8.28 -3.79 3.30
N ALA A 72 8.22 -3.49 2.01
CA ALA A 72 7.97 -4.47 0.97
C ALA A 72 9.11 -5.50 0.91
N THR A 73 8.79 -6.79 0.96
CA THR A 73 9.79 -7.87 0.89
C THR A 73 10.13 -8.27 -0.55
N LYS A 74 9.27 -7.87 -1.49
CA LYS A 74 9.41 -8.04 -2.95
C LYS A 74 8.66 -6.88 -3.63
N PRO A 75 8.85 -6.65 -4.94
CA PRO A 75 8.06 -5.65 -5.66
C PRO A 75 6.56 -5.95 -5.56
N ILE A 76 5.75 -4.90 -5.42
CA ILE A 76 4.28 -4.96 -5.38
C ILE A 76 3.74 -3.96 -6.38
N SER A 77 3.08 -4.42 -7.43
CA SER A 77 2.49 -3.51 -8.42
C SER A 77 1.19 -2.89 -7.90
N ALA A 78 0.80 -1.75 -8.47
CA ALA A 78 -0.51 -1.15 -8.22
C ALA A 78 -1.63 -2.19 -8.40
N GLY A 79 -2.69 -2.09 -7.59
CA GLY A 79 -3.84 -3.00 -7.67
C GLY A 79 -3.65 -4.36 -6.99
N HIS A 80 -2.47 -4.68 -6.45
CA HIS A 80 -2.18 -5.94 -5.77
C HIS A 80 -2.43 -5.88 -4.26
N TRP A 81 -2.56 -7.05 -3.63
CA TRP A 81 -2.81 -7.25 -2.22
C TRP A 81 -1.54 -7.03 -1.39
N VAL A 82 -1.57 -6.11 -0.42
CA VAL A 82 -0.46 -5.89 0.51
C VAL A 82 -0.69 -6.61 1.84
N HIS A 83 0.08 -7.67 2.10
CA HIS A 83 -0.02 -8.52 3.29
C HIS A 83 1.33 -9.08 3.74
N VAL A 84 1.33 -9.90 4.79
CA VAL A 84 2.53 -10.56 5.36
C VAL A 84 3.35 -11.39 4.37
N HIS A 85 2.76 -11.80 3.24
CA HIS A 85 3.48 -12.57 2.21
C HIS A 85 4.38 -11.68 1.32
N ASN A 86 4.15 -10.36 1.28
CA ASN A 86 4.92 -9.39 0.48
C ASN A 86 5.34 -8.14 1.26
N CYS A 87 5.05 -8.07 2.55
CA CYS A 87 5.43 -6.99 3.44
C CYS A 87 5.74 -7.55 4.83
N ARG A 88 6.75 -6.98 5.49
CA ARG A 88 7.06 -7.20 6.90
C ARG A 88 6.73 -5.96 7.70
N GLY A 89 6.14 -6.11 8.89
CA GLY A 89 5.76 -4.99 9.75
C GLY A 89 6.97 -4.17 10.24
N ALA A 90 6.78 -2.87 10.42
CA ALA A 90 7.81 -1.98 10.96
C ALA A 90 8.01 -2.13 12.49
N LYS A 91 7.03 -2.69 13.20
CA LYS A 91 7.07 -2.85 14.67
C LYS A 91 8.02 -3.98 15.06
N GLY A 92 9.24 -3.59 15.44
CA GLY A 92 10.29 -4.46 15.98
C GLY A 92 11.71 -3.90 15.76
N ARG A 93 11.89 -2.99 14.80
CA ARG A 93 13.15 -2.27 14.61
C ARG A 93 12.83 -0.86 14.15
N ARG A 94 13.12 0.14 14.98
CA ARG A 94 13.45 1.47 14.45
C ARG A 94 14.61 1.21 13.50
N PHE A 95 14.42 1.43 12.20
CA PHE A 95 15.54 1.40 11.27
C PHE A 95 16.35 2.66 11.57
N ASP A 96 17.25 2.58 12.55
CA ASP A 96 18.36 3.52 12.68
C ASP A 96 19.24 3.31 11.44
N THR A 97 18.83 3.88 10.32
CA THR A 97 19.72 4.08 9.18
C THR A 97 20.43 5.39 9.44
N ASN A 98 21.48 5.30 10.26
CA ASN A 98 22.60 6.23 10.16
C ASN A 98 23.08 6.18 8.71
N HIS A 99 22.71 7.18 7.92
CA HIS A 99 23.37 7.48 6.67
C HIS A 99 24.78 7.99 6.99
N ALA A 100 25.70 7.05 7.24
CA ALA A 100 27.12 7.31 7.08
C ALA A 100 27.40 7.39 5.58
N GLN A 101 27.58 8.60 5.06
CA GLN A 101 28.60 8.97 4.06
C GLN A 101 28.40 10.41 3.56
N GLN A 102 29.27 11.31 4.02
CA GLN A 102 29.79 12.56 3.43
C GLN A 102 30.51 13.27 4.58
N GLN A 103 31.82 13.52 4.62
CA GLN A 103 32.76 13.91 3.57
C GLN A 103 34.14 13.31 3.89
N GLY A 104 34.83 12.85 2.85
CA GLY A 104 36.28 12.87 2.84
C GLY A 104 36.73 14.22 2.27
N ASP A 105 37.62 14.88 2.99
CA ASP A 105 38.72 15.72 2.50
C ASP A 105 39.85 15.62 3.54
#